data_AF-A0A956WDD6-F1
#
_entry.id   AF-A0A956WDD6-F1
#
_cell.length_a   1.000
_cell.length_b   1.000
_cell.length_c   1.000
_cell.angle_alpha   90.00
_cell.angle_beta   90.00
_cell.angle_gamma   90.00
#
_symmetry.space_group_name_H-M   'P 1'
#
loop_
_entity.id
_entity.type
_entity.pdbx_description
1 polymer ?
#
loop_
_entity_poly.entity_id
_entity_poly.type
_entity_poly.pdbx_seq_one_letter_code
_entity_poly.pdbx_strand_id
1 'polypeptide(L)'
;MPRAYSVDLRERALQAVASGRSVAEVASLFGVGRKTRYRWRTQQATTGSLQPRQSTGRPRRLTAPQEAALVAQVEADPDLTLAELCATTPVTVSSTTMGRL
;
A
#
# COMPACT_ATOMS: atom_id res chain seq x y z
N MET A 1 -11.64 0.47 0.44
CA MET A 1 -10.95 -0.84 0.53
C MET A 1 -11.42 -1.54 1.79
N PRO A 2 -11.63 -2.88 1.78
CA PRO A 2 -11.98 -3.59 3.00
C PRO A 2 -10.87 -3.43 4.04
N ARG A 3 -11.26 -3.15 5.28
CA ARG A 3 -10.33 -2.91 6.39
C ARG A 3 -9.63 -4.22 6.75
N ALA A 4 -8.32 -4.17 6.99
CA ALA A 4 -7.59 -5.34 7.42
C ALA A 4 -8.04 -5.76 8.84
N TYR A 5 -8.01 -7.06 9.12
CA TYR A 5 -8.23 -7.58 10.48
C TYR A 5 -7.19 -7.01 11.44
N SER A 6 -7.63 -6.73 12.68
CA SER A 6 -6.78 -6.24 13.77
C SER A 6 -5.67 -7.24 14.11
N VAL A 7 -4.56 -6.75 14.63
CA VAL A 7 -3.41 -7.60 15.00
C VAL A 7 -3.79 -8.56 16.13
N ASP A 8 -4.50 -8.09 17.15
CA ASP A 8 -5.00 -8.92 18.27
C ASP A 8 -5.84 -10.11 17.77
N LEU A 9 -6.71 -9.91 16.77
CA LEU A 9 -7.47 -11.02 16.19
C LEU A 9 -6.54 -12.06 15.53
N ARG A 10 -5.50 -11.61 14.83
CA ARG A 10 -4.54 -12.52 14.17
C ARG A 10 -3.76 -13.32 15.20
N GLU A 11 -3.30 -12.66 16.24
CA GLU A 11 -2.55 -13.27 17.35
C GLU A 11 -3.40 -14.32 18.05
N ARG A 12 -4.61 -13.98 18.50
CA ARG A 12 -5.51 -14.93 19.17
C ARG A 12 -5.89 -16.11 18.28
N ALA A 13 -6.15 -15.87 17.00
CA ALA A 13 -6.48 -16.92 16.06
C ALA A 13 -5.31 -17.88 15.82
N LEU A 14 -4.07 -17.37 15.75
CA LEU A 14 -2.87 -18.21 15.59
C LEU A 14 -2.49 -18.94 16.88
N GLN A 15 -2.63 -18.29 18.04
CA GLN A 15 -2.44 -18.93 19.35
C GLN A 15 -3.44 -20.06 19.56
N ALA A 16 -4.70 -19.88 19.19
CA ALA A 16 -5.71 -20.93 19.27
C ALA A 16 -5.33 -22.16 18.43
N VAL A 17 -4.80 -21.96 17.22
CA VAL A 17 -4.27 -23.06 16.39
C VAL A 17 -3.04 -23.70 17.04
N ALA A 18 -2.12 -22.90 17.59
CA ALA A 18 -0.93 -23.40 18.27
C ALA A 18 -1.26 -24.21 19.53
N SER A 19 -2.35 -23.89 20.22
CA SER A 19 -2.88 -24.64 21.37
C SER A 19 -3.54 -25.98 20.99
N GLY A 20 -3.52 -26.37 19.71
CA GLY A 20 -4.03 -27.64 19.23
C GLY A 20 -5.51 -27.64 18.85
N ARG A 21 -6.19 -26.47 18.87
CA ARG A 21 -7.59 -26.39 18.41
C ARG A 21 -7.69 -26.66 16.92
N SER A 22 -8.79 -27.30 16.53
CA SER A 22 -9.06 -27.62 15.14
C SER A 22 -9.29 -26.37 14.30
N VAL A 23 -9.07 -26.50 13.00
CA VAL A 23 -9.29 -25.46 11.99
C VAL A 23 -10.75 -24.98 11.99
N ALA A 24 -11.69 -25.88 12.27
CA ALA A 24 -13.13 -25.62 12.31
C ALA A 24 -13.52 -24.81 13.54
N GLU A 25 -13.04 -25.19 14.73
CA GLU A 25 -13.29 -24.46 15.97
C GLU A 25 -12.76 -23.03 15.90
N VAL A 26 -11.54 -22.83 15.39
CA VAL A 26 -10.96 -21.48 15.23
C VAL A 26 -11.76 -20.65 14.23
N ALA A 27 -12.31 -21.26 13.18
CA ALA A 27 -13.18 -20.55 12.24
C ALA A 27 -14.49 -20.12 12.90
N SER A 28 -15.09 -20.98 13.74
CA SER A 28 -16.31 -20.66 14.48
C SER A 28 -16.08 -19.59 15.55
N LEU A 29 -14.95 -19.63 16.27
CA LEU A 29 -14.64 -18.69 17.35
C LEU A 29 -14.28 -17.29 16.87
N PHE A 30 -13.54 -17.19 15.75
CA PHE A 30 -12.98 -15.92 15.28
C PHE A 30 -13.58 -15.44 13.95
N GLY A 31 -14.40 -16.25 13.27
CA GLY A 31 -14.96 -15.92 11.96
C GLY A 31 -13.91 -15.87 10.83
N VAL A 32 -12.74 -16.48 11.02
CA VAL A 32 -11.62 -16.42 10.08
C VAL A 32 -11.45 -17.75 9.36
N GLY A 33 -11.44 -17.74 8.02
CA GLY A 33 -11.24 -18.95 7.21
C GLY A 33 -9.79 -19.50 7.21
N ARG A 34 -9.64 -20.77 6.78
CA ARG A 34 -8.34 -21.49 6.73
C ARG A 34 -7.26 -20.76 5.94
N LYS A 35 -7.58 -20.25 4.74
CA LYS A 35 -6.62 -19.54 3.87
C LYS A 35 -6.06 -18.29 4.54
N THR A 36 -6.90 -17.53 5.26
CA THR A 36 -6.49 -16.30 5.93
C THR A 36 -5.50 -16.57 7.05
N ARG A 37 -5.74 -17.60 7.87
CA ARG A 37 -4.81 -18.00 8.93
C ARG A 37 -3.48 -18.52 8.38
N TYR A 38 -3.51 -19.30 7.30
CA TYR A 38 -2.29 -19.74 6.63
C TYR A 38 -1.45 -18.54 6.16
N ARG A 39 -2.09 -17.54 5.54
CA ARG A 39 -1.41 -16.29 5.14
C ARG A 39 -0.77 -15.58 6.32
N TRP A 40 -1.45 -15.48 7.47
CA TRP A 40 -0.87 -14.86 8.67
C TRP A 40 0.32 -15.64 9.22
N ARG A 41 0.23 -16.97 9.28
CA ARG A 41 1.35 -17.82 9.71
C ARG A 41 2.56 -17.66 8.79
N THR A 42 2.35 -17.68 7.47
CA THR A 42 3.43 -17.45 6.50
C THR A 42 4.01 -16.04 6.66
N GLN A 43 3.16 -15.02 6.81
CA GLN A 43 3.60 -13.64 7.02
C GLN A 43 4.49 -13.53 8.27
N GLN A 44 4.06 -14.12 9.39
CA GLN A 44 4.84 -14.14 10.63
C GLN A 44 6.17 -14.87 10.44
N ALA A 45 6.20 -16.00 9.74
CA ALA A 45 7.44 -16.74 9.47
C ALA A 45 8.41 -15.98 8.56
N THR A 46 7.91 -15.24 7.57
CA THR A 46 8.75 -14.50 6.60
C THR A 46 9.19 -13.14 7.11
N THR A 47 8.32 -12.42 7.84
CA THR A 47 8.55 -11.00 8.22
C THR A 47 8.69 -10.79 9.72
N GLY A 48 8.45 -11.81 10.55
CA GLY A 48 8.39 -11.68 12.01
C GLY A 48 7.17 -10.91 12.53
N SER A 49 6.31 -10.39 11.64
CA SER A 49 5.24 -9.46 12.00
C SER A 49 3.87 -9.91 11.51
N LEU A 50 2.86 -9.71 12.36
CA LEU A 50 1.44 -9.87 12.00
C LEU A 50 0.77 -8.56 11.60
N GLN A 51 1.52 -7.46 11.54
CA GLN A 51 0.95 -6.18 11.17
C GLN A 51 0.37 -6.22 9.75
N PRO A 52 -0.81 -5.62 9.52
CA PRO A 52 -1.29 -5.40 8.17
C PRO A 52 -0.25 -4.61 7.37
N ARG A 53 0.00 -5.04 6.13
CA ARG A 53 0.80 -4.23 5.21
C ARG A 53 0.04 -2.93 4.95
N GLN A 54 0.74 -1.80 5.05
CA GLN A 54 0.17 -0.53 4.62
C GLN A 54 -0.09 -0.60 3.12
N SER A 55 -1.32 -0.24 2.73
CA SER A 55 -1.61 0.01 1.33
C SER A 55 -0.94 1.33 0.96
N THR A 56 0.04 1.28 0.07
CA THR A 56 0.73 2.48 -0.43
C THR A 56 -0.10 3.26 -1.47
N GLY A 57 -1.37 2.88 -1.67
CA GLY A 57 -2.25 3.50 -2.65
C GLY A 57 -1.80 3.21 -4.09
N ARG A 58 -2.32 4.02 -5.03
CA ARG A 58 -1.86 3.99 -6.42
C ARG A 58 -0.48 4.66 -6.47
N PRO A 59 0.52 4.08 -7.18
CA PRO A 59 1.80 4.75 -7.36
C PRO A 59 1.61 6.12 -8.01
N ARG A 60 2.45 7.08 -7.63
CA ARG A 60 2.50 8.39 -8.29
C ARG A 60 2.84 8.21 -9.77
N ARG A 61 2.28 9.07 -10.62
CA ARG A 61 2.54 9.04 -12.08
C ARG A 61 3.94 9.53 -12.41
N LEU A 62 4.43 10.50 -11.66
CA LEU A 62 5.79 11.01 -11.77
C LEU A 62 6.66 10.38 -10.69
N THR A 63 7.89 10.07 -11.07
CA THR A 63 8.93 9.62 -10.15
C THR A 63 9.62 10.84 -9.50
N ALA A 64 10.20 10.67 -8.31
CA ALA A 64 10.95 11.74 -7.64
C ALA A 64 11.97 12.48 -8.52
N PRO A 65 12.79 11.83 -9.39
CA PRO A 65 13.70 12.54 -10.28
C PRO A 65 12.99 13.35 -11.37
N GLN A 66 11.82 12.90 -11.84
CA GLN A 66 11.02 13.64 -12.82
C GLN A 66 10.36 14.87 -12.18
N GLU A 67 9.88 14.75 -10.94
CA GLU A 67 9.39 15.90 -10.17
C GLU A 67 10.50 16.93 -9.96
N ALA A 68 11.71 16.50 -9.58
CA ALA A 68 12.85 17.41 -9.38
C ALA A 68 13.28 18.12 -10.68
N ALA A 69 13.29 17.42 -11.82
CA ALA A 69 13.60 18.03 -13.12
C ALA A 69 12.56 19.08 -13.52
N LEU A 70 11.28 18.86 -13.20
CA LEU A 70 10.21 19.82 -13.47
C LEU A 70 10.35 21.08 -12.61
N VAL A 71 10.65 20.93 -11.32
CA VAL A 71 10.90 22.07 -10.42
C VAL A 71 12.05 22.91 -10.94
N ALA A 72 13.17 22.28 -11.33
CA ALA A 72 14.31 23.00 -11.91
C ALA A 72 13.97 23.73 -13.22
N GLN A 73 13.06 23.17 -14.04
CA GLN A 73 12.62 23.79 -15.28
C GLN A 73 11.75 25.03 -15.02
N VAL A 74 10.86 24.98 -14.03
CA VAL A 74 10.04 26.13 -13.60
C VAL A 74 10.91 27.22 -12.94
N GLU A 75 11.92 26.84 -12.17
CA GLU A 75 12.86 27.79 -11.60
C GLU A 75 13.71 28.50 -12.67
N ALA A 76 14.06 27.79 -13.75
CA ALA A 76 14.79 28.36 -14.88
C ALA A 76 13.92 29.25 -15.78
N ASP A 77 12.63 28.91 -15.93
CA ASP A 77 11.68 29.65 -16.74
C ASP A 77 10.28 29.67 -16.06
N PRO A 78 10.00 30.70 -15.24
CA PRO A 78 8.78 30.78 -14.45
C PRO A 78 7.54 31.14 -15.28
N ASP A 79 7.70 31.56 -16.52
CA ASP A 79 6.59 31.94 -17.42
C ASP A 79 6.01 30.72 -18.16
N LEU A 80 6.61 29.53 -18.01
CA LEU A 80 6.12 28.30 -18.60
C LEU A 80 4.70 27.97 -18.09
N THR A 81 3.80 27.80 -19.04
CA THR A 81 2.43 27.39 -18.73
C THR A 81 2.39 25.92 -18.32
N LEU A 82 1.37 25.55 -17.53
CA LEU A 82 1.14 24.14 -17.16
C LEU A 82 0.98 23.23 -18.39
N ALA A 83 0.49 23.75 -19.52
CA ALA A 83 0.32 23.00 -20.75
C ALA A 83 1.68 22.66 -21.39
N GLU A 84 2.63 23.60 -21.38
CA GLU A 84 3.99 23.40 -21.88
C GLU A 84 4.76 22.42 -21.00
N LEU A 85 4.63 22.52 -19.68
CA LEU A 85 5.22 21.55 -18.75
C LEU A 85 4.67 20.13 -18.96
N CYS A 86 3.36 19.99 -19.23
CA CYS A 86 2.79 18.68 -19.57
C CYS A 86 3.37 18.09 -20.86
N ALA A 87 3.72 18.94 -21.83
CA ALA A 87 4.27 18.52 -23.12
C ALA A 87 5.75 18.13 -23.04
N THR A 88 6.53 18.73 -22.12
CA THR A 88 7.95 18.42 -21.95
C THR A 88 8.19 17.13 -21.18
N THR A 89 7.21 16.68 -20.38
CA THR A 89 7.34 15.41 -19.64
C THR A 89 7.21 14.17 -20.52
N PRO A 90 8.03 13.13 -20.28
CA PRO A 90 7.93 11.85 -21.00
C PRO A 90 6.70 11.01 -20.58
N VAL A 91 5.91 11.47 -19.60
CA VAL A 91 4.73 10.78 -19.08
C VAL A 91 3.51 11.65 -19.30
N THR A 92 2.43 11.08 -19.86
CA THR A 92 1.17 11.82 -20.03
C THR A 92 0.54 12.15 -18.68
N VAL A 93 0.63 13.43 -18.30
CA VAL A 93 0.06 13.99 -17.07
C VAL A 93 -0.93 15.09 -17.41
N SER A 94 -1.97 15.24 -16.58
CA SER A 94 -2.95 16.32 -16.73
C SER A 94 -2.43 17.61 -16.10
N SER A 95 -2.93 18.76 -16.55
CA SER A 95 -2.62 20.06 -15.94
C SER A 95 -2.95 20.10 -14.44
N THR A 96 -4.02 19.43 -14.00
CA THR A 96 -4.37 19.27 -12.57
C THR A 96 -3.33 18.43 -11.80
N THR A 97 -2.65 17.50 -12.46
CA THR A 97 -1.55 16.74 -11.84
C THR A 97 -0.29 17.59 -11.74
N MET A 98 0.01 18.37 -12.78
CA MET A 98 1.16 19.28 -12.78
C MET A 98 1.03 20.41 -11.76
N GLY A 99 -0.15 21.01 -11.61
CA GLY A 99 -0.37 22.06 -10.61
C GLY A 99 -0.39 21.60 -9.15
N ARG A 100 -0.17 20.30 -8.88
CA ARG A 100 -0.04 19.74 -7.51
C ARG A 100 1.40 19.37 -7.16
N LEU A 101 2.32 19.48 -8.12
CA LEU A 101 3.76 19.38 -7.88
C LEU A 101 4.23 20.63 -7.16
#